data_AF-A0A924AZY9-F1
#
_entry.id   AF-A0A924AZY9-F1
#
_cell.length_a   1.000
_cell.length_b   1.000
_cell.length_c   1.000
_cell.angle_alpha   90.00
_cell.angle_beta   90.00
_cell.angle_gamma   90.00
#
_symmetry.space_group_name_H-M   'P 1'
#
loop_
_entity.id
_entity.type
_entity.pdbx_description
1 polymer ?
#
loop_
_entity_poly.entity_id
_entity_poly.type
_entity_poly.pdbx_seq_one_letter_code
_entity_poly.pdbx_strand_id
1 'polypeptide(L)' 'ILTGKILPQIPVGRLGEPAEVAGLVAYLASEQAGFVTGANIAINGGQHMS' A
#
# COMPACT_ATOMS: atom_id res chain seq x y z
N ILE A 1 -18.06 -8.81 9.28
CA ILE A 1 -17.05 -7.87 9.83
C ILE A 1 -16.38 -7.07 8.71
N LEU A 2 -15.79 -7.74 7.72
CA LEU A 2 -15.10 -7.09 6.58
C LEU A 2 -15.94 -5.99 5.90
N THR A 3 -17.13 -6.32 5.39
CA THR A 3 -18.00 -5.39 4.64
C THR A 3 -18.57 -4.24 5.46
N GLY A 4 -18.82 -4.44 6.76
CA GLY A 4 -19.51 -3.46 7.60
C GLY A 4 -18.60 -2.57 8.44
N LYS A 5 -17.31 -2.92 8.58
CA LYS A 5 -16.38 -2.17 9.45
C LYS A 5 -15.06 -1.85 8.78
N ILE A 6 -14.53 -2.74 7.93
CA ILE A 6 -13.18 -2.60 7.37
C ILE A 6 -13.23 -1.93 5.99
N LEU A 7 -14.04 -2.44 5.07
CA LEU A 7 -14.11 -1.87 3.70
C LEU A 7 -14.52 -0.39 3.68
N PRO A 8 -15.47 0.10 4.51
CA PRO A 8 -15.81 1.52 4.53
C PRO A 8 -14.67 2.44 4.99
N GLN A 9 -13.65 1.89 5.66
CA GLN A 9 -12.48 2.64 6.10
C GLN A 9 -11.39 2.70 5.03
N ILE A 10 -11.51 1.94 3.93
CA ILE A 10 -10.53 1.91 2.85
C ILE A 10 -11.12 2.68 1.66
N PRO A 11 -10.63 3.89 1.34
CA PRO A 11 -11.09 4.67 0.20
C PRO A 11 -11.08 3.92 -1.14
N VAL A 12 -10.10 3.05 -1.37
CA VAL A 12 -10.03 2.19 -2.57
C VAL A 12 -11.16 1.14 -2.63
N GLY A 13 -11.90 0.93 -1.54
CA GLY A 13 -13.12 0.12 -1.51
C GLY A 13 -12.91 -1.40 -1.47
N ARG A 14 -11.66 -1.86 -1.38
CA ARG A 14 -11.30 -3.29 -1.29
C ARG A 14 -10.07 -3.51 -0.41
N LEU A 15 -9.85 -4.76 -0.02
CA LEU A 15 -8.57 -5.17 0.56
C LEU A 15 -7.46 -5.06 -0.49
N GLY A 16 -6.24 -4.78 -0.02
CA GLY A 16 -5.04 -4.87 -0.84
C GLY A 16 -4.74 -6.32 -1.20
N GLU A 17 -4.19 -6.52 -2.39
CA GLU A 17 -3.72 -7.81 -2.88
C GLU A 17 -2.22 -7.96 -2.61
N PRO A 18 -1.72 -9.19 -2.32
CA PRO A 18 -0.29 -9.41 -2.09
C PRO A 18 0.61 -8.92 -3.23
N ALA A 19 0.10 -9.00 -4.47
CA ALA A 19 0.82 -8.54 -5.66
C ALA A 19 1.10 -7.03 -5.65
N GLU A 20 0.28 -6.22 -4.98
CA GLU A 20 0.48 -4.76 -4.90
C GLU A 20 1.64 -4.42 -3.96
N VAL A 21 1.74 -5.14 -2.84
CA VAL A 21 2.90 -5.05 -1.93
C VAL A 21 4.16 -5.55 -2.62
N ALA A 22 4.07 -6.69 -3.31
CA ALA A 22 5.20 -7.23 -4.08
C ALA A 22 5.66 -6.26 -5.18
N GLY A 23 4.74 -5.54 -5.84
CA GLY A 23 5.05 -4.52 -6.83
C GLY A 23 5.86 -3.35 -6.25
N LEU A 24 5.48 -2.84 -5.07
CA LEU A 24 6.27 -1.80 -4.39
C LEU A 24 7.65 -2.31 -3.98
N VAL A 25 7.73 -3.54 -3.45
CA VAL A 25 9.02 -4.16 -3.08
C VAL A 25 9.91 -4.33 -4.32
N ALA A 26 9.35 -4.82 -5.43
CA ALA A 26 10.09 -4.99 -6.68
C ALA A 26 10.63 -3.65 -7.21
N TYR A 27 9.84 -2.58 -7.13
CA TYR A 27 10.32 -1.23 -7.46
C TYR A 27 11.46 -0.79 -6.52
N LEU A 28 11.28 -0.91 -5.20
CA LEU A 28 12.30 -0.49 -4.23
C LEU A 28 13.61 -1.29 -4.33
N ALA A 29 13.54 -2.55 -4.77
CA ALA A 29 14.71 -3.38 -5.01
C ALA A 29 15.38 -3.14 -6.38
N SER A 30 14.77 -2.34 -7.25
CA SER A 30 15.25 -2.08 -8.61
C SER A 30 16.20 -0.87 -8.67
N GLU A 31 16.98 -0.76 -9.75
CA GLU A 31 17.89 0.38 -9.97
C GLU A 31 17.13 1.72 -10.04
N GLN A 32 15.87 1.70 -10.45
CA GLN A 32 15.01 2.88 -10.57
C GLN A 32 14.77 3.57 -9.22
N ALA A 33 14.84 2.83 -8.11
CA ALA A 33 14.69 3.37 -6.76
C ALA A 33 16.03 3.78 -6.12
N GLY A 34 17.12 3.87 -6.88
CA GLY A 34 18.49 4.07 -6.37
C GLY A 34 18.73 5.33 -5.50
N PHE A 35 17.78 6.27 -5.46
CA PHE A 35 17.83 7.45 -4.59
C PHE A 35 16.77 7.47 -3.48
N VAL A 36 15.99 6.39 -3.33
CA VAL A 36 14.97 6.25 -2.29
C VAL A 36 15.60 5.56 -1.08
N THR A 37 15.74 6.29 0.03
CA THR A 37 16.24 5.75 1.30
C THR A 37 15.62 6.48 2.49
N GLY A 38 15.56 5.83 3.66
CA GLY A 38 15.02 6.39 4.90
C GLY A 38 13.52 6.72 4.89
N ALA A 39 12.80 6.34 3.84
CA ALA A 39 11.37 6.61 3.69
C ALA A 39 10.50 5.50 4.29
N ASN A 40 9.33 5.88 4.81
CA ASN A 40 8.23 4.97 5.10
C ASN A 40 7.13 5.19 4.06
N ILE A 41 6.79 4.16 3.30
CA ILE A 41 5.84 4.25 2.19
C ILE A 41 4.56 3.51 2.57
N ALA A 42 3.46 4.25 2.70
CA ALA A 42 2.15 3.68 2.99
C ALA A 42 1.53 3.05 1.74
N ILE A 43 1.25 1.74 1.81
CA ILE A 43 0.49 0.99 0.79
C ILE A 43 -0.81 0.44 1.40
N ASN A 44 -1.71 1.33 1.77
CA ASN A 44 -2.87 1.01 2.63
C ASN A 44 -4.23 1.29 1.99
N GLY A 45 -4.29 1.53 0.67
CA GLY A 45 -5.54 1.86 -0.01
C GLY A 45 -6.24 3.14 0.49
N GLY A 46 -5.50 4.02 1.16
CA GLY A 46 -6.00 5.24 1.79
C GLY A 46 -6.58 5.06 3.19
N GLN A 47 -6.46 3.87 3.79
CA GLN A 47 -7.08 3.56 5.08
C GLN A 47 -6.60 4.45 6.23
N HIS A 48 -5.34 4.90 6.15
CA HIS A 48 -4.76 5.84 7.07
C HIS A 48 -4.22 7.02 6.28
N MET A 49 -5.06 8.04 6.13
CA MET A 49 -4.71 9.35 5.60
C MET A 49 -5.11 10.38 6.66
N SER A 50 -4.13 11.14 7.15
CA SER A 50 -4.35 12.31 8.02
C SER A 50 -4.76 13.53 7.21
#